data_AF-A0A382DBJ9-F1
#
_entry.id   AF-A0A382DBJ9-F1
#
_cell.length_a   1.000
_cell.length_b   1.000
_cell.length_c   1.000
_cell.angle_alpha   90.00
_cell.angle_beta   90.00
_cell.angle_gamma   90.00
#
_symmetry.space_group_name_H-M   'P 1'
#
loop_
_entity.id
_entity.type
_entity.pdbx_description
1 polymer ?
#
loop_
_entity_poly.entity_id
_entity_poly.type
_entity_poly.pdbx_seq_one_letter_code
_entity_poly.pdbx_strand_id
1 'polypeptide(L)'
;MSKVIRGYPELSDRSRGWLRYLYRKATTDDNWDKNGSPHPHWDAVSNEPTSSWHRMDLRGSSYAIPLMSDTTPAWREVYGKVLDELLHRHTSYWAAKDWLDQIGNDPRRANYQESWYGLIPRHLRGEYDVPGWTANGVEPWGLQMDPIGADGNLFFKGWFLMMLGFYLYVTGDEKWNEPFDMVRDGENTFTWSHTTIADHLSLQWSRTAEGCQ
;
A
#
# COMPACT_ATOMS: atom_id res chain seq x y z
N MET A 1 -14.02 7.40 32.86
CA MET A 1 -12.55 7.60 32.85
C MET A 1 -11.91 6.33 33.39
N SER A 2 -11.06 5.65 32.60
CA SER A 2 -10.32 4.47 33.10
C SER A 2 -9.32 4.94 34.17
N LYS A 3 -9.27 4.22 35.29
CA LYS A 3 -8.34 4.50 36.38
C LYS A 3 -6.94 4.11 35.91
N VAL A 4 -6.03 5.08 35.78
CA VAL A 4 -4.62 4.83 35.44
C VAL A 4 -4.00 4.00 36.55
N ILE A 5 -3.51 2.80 36.22
CA ILE A 5 -2.78 1.96 37.16
C ILE A 5 -1.30 2.27 37.00
N ARG A 6 -0.72 2.91 38.01
CA ARG A 6 0.68 3.32 38.01
C ARG A 6 1.60 2.11 37.77
N GLY A 7 2.45 2.19 36.75
CA GLY A 7 3.40 1.13 36.38
C GLY A 7 2.95 0.22 35.24
N TYR A 8 1.72 0.34 34.74
CA TYR A 8 1.28 -0.38 33.55
C TYR A 8 1.44 0.49 32.29
N PRO A 9 1.93 -0.08 31.18
CA PRO A 9 1.99 0.63 29.91
C PRO A 9 0.58 1.02 29.43
N GLU A 10 0.38 2.29 29.04
CA GLU A 10 -0.90 2.80 28.53
C GLU A 10 -0.66 3.73 27.34
N LEU A 11 -1.53 3.65 26.33
CA LEU A 11 -1.58 4.63 25.25
C LEU A 11 -2.12 5.97 25.77
N SER A 12 -1.61 7.08 25.23
CA SER A 12 -2.25 8.38 25.43
C SER A 12 -3.70 8.38 24.96
N ASP A 13 -4.54 9.26 25.51
CA ASP A 13 -5.94 9.41 25.06
C ASP A 13 -6.04 9.63 23.55
N ARG A 14 -5.12 10.42 22.98
CA ARG A 14 -5.03 10.68 21.55
C ARG A 14 -4.71 9.40 20.77
N SER A 15 -3.69 8.63 21.19
CA SER A 15 -3.30 7.37 20.53
C SER A 15 -4.41 6.32 20.62
N ARG A 16 -5.08 6.23 21.77
CA ARG A 16 -6.24 5.35 21.95
C ARG A 16 -7.42 5.76 21.06
N GLY A 17 -7.65 7.07 20.89
CA GLY A 17 -8.63 7.59 19.93
C GLY A 17 -8.30 7.18 18.49
N TRP A 18 -7.03 7.30 18.09
CA TRP A 18 -6.55 6.84 16.79
C TRP A 18 -6.71 5.34 16.61
N LEU A 19 -6.36 4.52 17.59
CA LEU A 19 -6.56 3.07 17.52
C LEU A 19 -8.03 2.71 17.32
N ARG A 20 -8.94 3.35 18.05
CA ARG A 20 -10.39 3.14 17.86
C ARG A 20 -10.85 3.52 16.45
N TYR A 21 -10.35 4.64 15.93
CA TYR A 21 -10.66 5.07 14.58
C TYR A 21 -10.14 4.07 13.54
N LEU A 22 -8.87 3.66 13.64
CA LEU A 22 -8.23 2.71 12.74
C LEU A 22 -8.89 1.33 12.79
N TYR A 23 -9.25 0.86 13.99
CA TYR A 23 -9.99 -0.39 14.16
C TYR A 23 -11.33 -0.33 13.44
N ARG A 24 -12.16 0.67 13.74
CA ARG A 24 -13.45 0.85 13.06
C ARG A 24 -13.28 0.96 11.55
N LYS A 25 -12.28 1.73 11.09
CA LYS A 25 -11.99 1.91 9.67
C LYS A 25 -11.65 0.59 9.00
N ALA A 26 -10.70 -0.17 9.54
CA ALA A 26 -10.26 -1.43 8.96
C ALA A 26 -11.34 -2.52 9.02
N THR A 27 -12.23 -2.50 10.02
CA THR A 27 -13.30 -3.50 10.17
C THR A 27 -14.66 -3.02 9.64
N THR A 28 -14.72 -1.93 8.88
CA THR A 28 -15.97 -1.54 8.19
C THR A 28 -16.10 -2.38 6.93
N ASP A 29 -17.28 -2.94 6.69
CA ASP A 29 -17.54 -3.70 5.47
C ASP A 29 -17.36 -2.83 4.22
N ASP A 30 -16.58 -3.33 3.27
CA ASP A 30 -16.35 -2.73 1.97
C ASP A 30 -15.97 -3.82 0.96
N ASN A 31 -15.81 -3.44 -0.31
CA ASN A 31 -15.43 -4.38 -1.37
C ASN A 31 -14.31 -3.79 -2.22
N TRP A 32 -13.12 -4.38 -2.11
CA TRP A 32 -11.92 -3.97 -2.84
C TRP A 32 -11.65 -4.81 -4.10
N ASP A 33 -12.58 -5.67 -4.50
CA ASP A 33 -12.50 -6.43 -5.75
C ASP A 33 -12.78 -5.53 -6.97
N LYS A 34 -12.42 -6.00 -8.17
CA LYS A 34 -12.48 -5.24 -9.43
C LYS A 34 -13.83 -4.54 -9.69
N ASN A 35 -14.93 -5.25 -9.45
CA ASN A 35 -16.29 -4.74 -9.65
C ASN A 35 -16.92 -4.15 -8.37
N GLY A 36 -16.16 -4.09 -7.29
CA GLY A 36 -16.55 -3.51 -6.01
C GLY A 36 -16.25 -2.01 -5.92
N SER A 37 -16.38 -1.49 -4.70
CA SER A 37 -16.01 -0.12 -4.36
C SER A 37 -15.53 -0.08 -2.90
N PRO A 38 -14.34 0.46 -2.62
CA PRO A 38 -13.91 0.78 -1.27
C PRO A 38 -14.92 1.71 -0.59
N HIS A 39 -15.03 1.59 0.74
CA HIS A 39 -15.89 2.50 1.50
C HIS A 39 -15.34 3.95 1.42
N PRO A 40 -16.20 4.99 1.37
CA PRO A 40 -15.78 6.39 1.16
C PRO A 40 -14.83 7.01 2.19
N HIS A 41 -14.56 6.30 3.29
CA HIS A 41 -13.59 6.75 4.30
C HIS A 41 -12.12 6.54 3.90
N TRP A 42 -11.88 5.81 2.82
CA TRP A 42 -10.57 5.60 2.24
C TRP A 42 -10.31 6.78 1.31
N ASP A 43 -9.35 7.61 1.67
CA ASP A 43 -9.02 8.79 0.87
C ASP A 43 -8.44 8.39 -0.49
N ALA A 44 -9.01 8.97 -1.54
CA ALA A 44 -8.55 8.83 -2.92
C ALA A 44 -8.58 10.16 -3.68
N VAL A 45 -8.61 11.30 -2.96
CA VAL A 45 -8.75 12.62 -3.58
C VAL A 45 -7.69 13.61 -3.10
N SER A 46 -7.11 13.40 -1.92
CA SER A 46 -6.16 14.36 -1.36
C SER A 46 -4.80 14.29 -2.06
N ASN A 47 -4.22 15.46 -2.33
CA ASN A 47 -2.87 15.61 -2.90
C ASN A 47 -2.68 14.91 -4.26
N GLU A 48 -3.61 15.12 -5.20
CA GLU A 48 -3.41 14.78 -6.62
C GLU A 48 -2.16 15.52 -7.17
N PRO A 49 -1.26 14.84 -7.91
CA PRO A 49 -1.44 13.54 -8.56
C PRO A 49 -0.90 12.33 -7.80
N THR A 50 -0.12 12.53 -6.75
CA THR A 50 0.67 11.45 -6.17
C THR A 50 -0.09 10.61 -5.15
N SER A 51 -0.90 11.22 -4.29
CA SER A 51 -1.44 10.54 -3.10
C SER A 51 -2.95 10.33 -3.12
N SER A 52 -3.60 10.66 -4.22
CA SER A 52 -5.05 10.54 -4.43
C SER A 52 -5.45 9.11 -4.84
N TRP A 53 -5.04 8.11 -4.06
CA TRP A 53 -5.38 6.69 -4.29
C TRP A 53 -5.70 6.00 -2.98
N HIS A 54 -6.78 5.20 -2.94
CA HIS A 54 -7.23 4.47 -1.73
C HIS A 54 -6.08 3.72 -1.02
N ARG A 55 -5.17 3.12 -1.81
CA ARG A 55 -4.00 2.40 -1.27
C ARG A 55 -3.06 3.28 -0.44
N MET A 56 -3.00 4.58 -0.69
CA MET A 56 -2.15 5.54 0.02
C MET A 56 -2.64 5.79 1.44
N ASP A 57 -3.95 5.87 1.60
CA ASP A 57 -4.57 5.98 2.91
C ASP A 57 -4.54 4.62 3.66
N LEU A 58 -4.75 3.51 2.94
CA LEU A 58 -4.63 2.16 3.49
C LEU A 58 -3.24 1.89 4.09
N ARG A 59 -2.16 2.15 3.33
CA ARG A 59 -0.79 1.99 3.84
C ARG A 59 -0.48 2.99 4.95
N GLY A 60 -0.97 4.23 4.84
CA GLY A 60 -0.81 5.28 5.84
C GLY A 60 -1.39 4.85 7.19
N SER A 61 -2.52 4.13 7.15
CA SER A 61 -3.23 3.59 8.30
C SER A 61 -2.44 2.49 9.04
N SER A 62 -1.38 1.92 8.45
CA SER A 62 -0.58 0.84 9.06
C SER A 62 0.57 1.33 9.97
N TYR A 63 1.17 2.49 9.67
CA TYR A 63 2.46 2.90 10.25
C TYR A 63 2.47 3.07 11.77
N ALA A 64 1.36 3.56 12.34
CA ALA A 64 1.28 3.81 13.77
C ALA A 64 1.05 2.53 14.59
N ILE A 65 0.63 1.43 13.95
CA ILE A 65 0.26 0.19 14.64
C ILE A 65 1.44 -0.45 15.39
N PRO A 66 2.61 -0.70 14.78
CA PRO A 66 3.76 -1.28 15.51
C PRO A 66 4.23 -0.41 16.69
N LEU A 67 4.19 0.92 16.54
CA LEU A 67 4.55 1.84 17.63
C LEU A 67 3.57 1.74 18.82
N MET A 68 2.27 1.60 18.54
CA MET A 68 1.27 1.41 19.58
C MET A 68 1.36 0.02 20.23
N SER A 69 1.75 -1.01 19.47
CA SER A 69 1.93 -2.36 20.02
C SER A 69 3.09 -2.46 20.99
N ASP A 70 4.19 -1.73 20.75
CA ASP A 70 5.31 -1.67 21.71
C ASP A 70 4.91 -1.01 23.02
N THR A 71 4.04 0.00 22.93
CA THR A 71 3.54 0.71 24.11
C THR A 71 2.53 -0.14 24.88
N THR A 72 1.72 -0.97 24.22
CA THR A 72 0.67 -1.77 24.88
C THR A 72 0.61 -3.20 24.31
N PRO A 73 1.64 -4.02 24.58
CA PRO A 73 1.77 -5.35 23.97
C PRO A 73 0.65 -6.33 24.36
N ALA A 74 -0.11 -6.03 25.42
CA ALA A 74 -1.29 -6.80 25.80
C ALA A 74 -2.45 -6.67 24.80
N TRP A 75 -2.42 -5.70 23.89
CA TRP A 75 -3.49 -5.45 22.91
C TRP A 75 -3.16 -5.95 21.49
N ARG A 76 -2.18 -6.86 21.36
CA ARG A 76 -1.72 -7.42 20.08
C ARG A 76 -2.84 -7.94 19.18
N GLU A 77 -3.88 -8.57 19.73
CA GLU A 77 -5.02 -9.05 18.94
C GLU A 77 -5.74 -7.91 18.21
N VAL A 78 -5.88 -6.74 18.85
CA VAL A 78 -6.52 -5.56 18.24
C VAL A 78 -5.65 -5.01 17.12
N TYR A 79 -4.35 -4.88 17.36
CA TYR A 79 -3.38 -4.41 16.36
C TYR A 79 -3.27 -5.37 15.17
N GLY A 80 -3.19 -6.67 15.45
CA GLY A 80 -3.15 -7.73 14.46
C GLY A 80 -4.40 -7.73 13.59
N LYS A 81 -5.59 -7.58 14.18
CA LYS A 81 -6.84 -7.48 13.40
C LYS A 81 -6.84 -6.28 12.45
N VAL A 82 -6.35 -5.12 12.88
CA VAL A 82 -6.23 -3.95 11.99
C VAL A 82 -5.28 -4.26 10.84
N LEU A 83 -4.07 -4.75 11.11
CA LEU A 83 -3.08 -5.04 10.07
C LEU A 83 -3.57 -6.11 9.10
N ASP A 84 -4.26 -7.13 9.59
CA ASP A 84 -4.80 -8.20 8.77
C ASP A 84 -5.84 -7.71 7.76
N GLU A 85 -6.78 -6.88 8.22
CA GLU A 85 -7.79 -6.23 7.39
C GLU A 85 -7.17 -5.33 6.33
N LEU A 86 -6.09 -4.61 6.68
CA LEU A 86 -5.36 -3.77 5.73
C LEU A 86 -4.61 -4.62 4.69
N LEU A 87 -3.97 -5.73 5.10
CA LEU A 87 -3.27 -6.64 4.21
C LEU A 87 -4.23 -7.35 3.24
N HIS A 88 -5.38 -7.81 3.74
CA HIS A 88 -6.41 -8.41 2.88
C HIS A 88 -6.89 -7.46 1.77
N ARG A 89 -7.06 -6.18 2.09
CA ARG A 89 -7.38 -5.14 1.09
C ARG A 89 -6.21 -4.82 0.16
N HIS A 90 -4.98 -4.83 0.68
CA HIS A 90 -3.77 -4.56 -0.13
C HIS A 90 -3.54 -5.61 -1.21
N THR A 91 -4.06 -6.82 -1.01
CA THR A 91 -3.98 -7.89 -1.99
C THR A 91 -5.08 -7.81 -3.07
N SER A 92 -6.08 -6.93 -2.95
CA SER A 92 -7.19 -6.81 -3.92
C SER A 92 -6.91 -5.86 -5.10
N TYR A 93 -7.77 -5.92 -6.13
CA TYR A 93 -7.73 -5.02 -7.29
C TYR A 93 -7.60 -3.54 -6.94
N TRP A 94 -8.43 -3.02 -6.02
CA TRP A 94 -8.45 -1.59 -5.70
C TRP A 94 -7.14 -1.09 -5.07
N ALA A 95 -6.32 -1.98 -4.50
CA ALA A 95 -5.00 -1.62 -4.01
C ALA A 95 -3.99 -1.39 -5.15
N ALA A 96 -4.13 -2.07 -6.28
CA ALA A 96 -3.27 -1.95 -7.45
C ALA A 96 -3.97 -1.24 -8.64
N LYS A 97 -5.08 -0.55 -8.39
CA LYS A 97 -5.94 0.01 -9.44
C LYS A 97 -5.21 0.96 -10.39
N ASP A 98 -4.33 1.81 -9.86
CA ASP A 98 -3.48 2.69 -10.66
C ASP A 98 -2.65 1.86 -11.65
N TRP A 99 -1.94 0.84 -11.16
CA TRP A 99 -1.12 -0.05 -11.98
C TRP A 99 -1.91 -0.83 -13.05
N LEU A 100 -3.13 -1.27 -12.70
CA LEU A 100 -3.97 -2.12 -13.56
C LEU A 100 -4.73 -1.32 -14.62
N ASP A 101 -5.06 -0.05 -14.35
CA ASP A 101 -5.90 0.77 -15.25
C ASP A 101 -5.10 1.80 -16.05
N GLN A 102 -3.99 2.33 -15.50
CA GLN A 102 -3.20 3.37 -16.15
C GLN A 102 -2.23 2.77 -17.16
N ILE A 103 -2.82 2.22 -18.23
CA ILE A 103 -2.08 1.59 -19.32
C ILE A 103 -1.67 2.63 -20.37
N GLY A 104 -0.38 2.67 -20.68
CA GLY A 104 0.23 3.63 -21.59
C GLY A 104 0.45 5.01 -20.98
N ASN A 105 0.89 5.96 -21.81
CA ASN A 105 1.16 7.33 -21.36
C ASN A 105 -0.12 8.03 -20.86
N ASP A 106 0.03 8.98 -19.94
CA ASP A 106 -1.11 9.74 -19.40
C ASP A 106 -1.78 10.54 -20.51
N PRO A 107 -3.09 10.32 -20.77
CA PRO A 107 -3.81 11.08 -21.81
C PRO A 107 -3.86 12.59 -21.51
N ARG A 108 -3.62 13.01 -20.25
CA ARG A 108 -3.60 14.40 -19.82
C ARG A 108 -2.21 15.05 -19.89
N ARG A 109 -1.14 14.33 -20.26
CA ARG A 109 0.24 14.86 -20.16
C ARG A 109 0.50 16.16 -20.92
N ALA A 110 -0.23 16.39 -22.00
CA ALA A 110 -0.21 17.63 -22.78
C ALA A 110 -0.84 18.83 -22.05
N ASN A 111 -1.73 18.58 -21.07
CA ASN A 111 -2.66 19.55 -20.50
C ASN A 111 -2.69 19.52 -18.96
N TYR A 112 -1.56 19.27 -18.32
CA TYR A 112 -1.47 19.33 -16.86
C TYR A 112 -1.66 20.76 -16.32
N GLN A 113 -2.27 20.85 -15.15
CA GLN A 113 -2.41 22.11 -14.43
C GLN A 113 -1.04 22.66 -14.02
N GLU A 114 -0.92 24.00 -14.03
CA GLU A 114 0.36 24.68 -13.81
C GLU A 114 0.98 24.38 -12.44
N SER A 115 0.17 24.11 -11.41
CA SER A 115 0.64 23.73 -10.08
C SER A 115 1.49 22.45 -10.06
N TRP A 116 1.38 21.59 -11.08
CA TRP A 116 2.18 20.37 -11.21
C TRP A 116 3.50 20.57 -11.95
N TYR A 117 3.73 21.74 -12.55
CA TYR A 117 4.92 22.00 -13.36
C TYR A 117 6.25 21.96 -12.59
N GLY A 118 6.20 21.97 -11.25
CA GLY A 118 7.35 21.73 -10.39
C GLY A 118 7.77 20.26 -10.30
N LEU A 119 6.88 19.32 -10.65
CA LEU A 119 7.14 17.87 -10.66
C LEU A 119 7.68 17.37 -11.99
N ILE A 120 7.69 18.22 -13.02
CA ILE A 120 7.97 17.85 -14.40
C ILE A 120 9.21 18.60 -14.90
N PRO A 121 10.23 17.91 -15.44
CA PRO A 121 11.36 18.57 -16.07
C PRO A 121 10.89 19.56 -17.14
N ARG A 122 11.37 20.81 -17.10
CA ARG A 122 10.89 21.90 -17.97
C ARG A 122 10.86 21.54 -19.46
N HIS A 123 11.86 20.79 -19.93
CA HIS A 123 12.01 20.40 -21.33
C HIS A 123 11.15 19.20 -21.75
N LEU A 124 10.46 18.53 -20.80
CA LEU A 124 9.59 17.39 -21.08
C LEU A 124 8.11 17.69 -20.77
N ARG A 125 7.76 18.94 -20.46
CA ARG A 125 6.36 19.33 -20.23
C ARG A 125 5.55 19.09 -21.51
N GLY A 126 4.44 18.38 -21.37
CA GLY A 126 3.61 17.95 -22.50
C GLY A 126 3.89 16.52 -22.98
N GLU A 127 5.03 15.94 -22.59
CA GLU A 127 5.49 14.63 -23.05
C GLU A 127 5.85 13.67 -21.90
N TYR A 128 6.01 14.20 -20.69
CA TYR A 128 6.32 13.44 -19.47
C TYR A 128 5.06 13.16 -18.65
N ASP A 129 4.89 11.91 -18.24
CA ASP A 129 3.81 11.53 -17.31
C ASP A 129 4.15 11.99 -15.90
N VAL A 130 3.24 12.73 -15.26
CA VAL A 130 3.47 13.28 -13.92
C VAL A 130 3.57 12.16 -12.87
N PRO A 131 4.39 12.32 -11.81
CA PRO A 131 4.38 11.39 -10.68
C PRO A 131 2.95 11.18 -10.16
N GLY A 132 2.50 9.92 -10.11
CA GLY A 132 1.10 9.58 -9.80
C GLY A 132 0.33 8.91 -10.94
N TRP A 133 0.86 8.98 -12.17
CA TRP A 133 0.49 8.12 -13.27
C TRP A 133 1.52 6.99 -13.43
N THR A 134 1.11 5.72 -13.43
CA THR A 134 2.03 4.58 -13.43
C THR A 134 2.54 4.17 -14.80
N ALA A 135 1.82 4.50 -15.87
CA ALA A 135 2.20 4.24 -17.26
C ALA A 135 2.56 2.76 -17.56
N ASN A 136 1.81 1.80 -17.02
CA ASN A 136 2.07 0.38 -17.26
C ASN A 136 1.90 0.07 -18.77
N GLY A 137 2.78 -0.71 -19.38
CA GLY A 137 2.73 -0.95 -20.84
C GLY A 137 3.61 -0.04 -21.68
N VAL A 138 4.27 0.97 -21.11
CA VAL A 138 5.22 1.82 -21.86
C VAL A 138 6.59 1.14 -21.97
N GLU A 139 7.19 1.24 -23.16
CA GLU A 139 8.54 0.73 -23.43
C GLU A 139 9.61 1.39 -22.53
N PRO A 140 10.68 0.67 -22.16
CA PRO A 140 11.07 -0.67 -22.65
C PRO A 140 10.46 -1.86 -21.87
N TRP A 141 9.65 -1.62 -20.83
CA TRP A 141 9.22 -2.69 -19.91
C TRP A 141 7.97 -3.45 -20.37
N GLY A 142 7.15 -2.82 -21.21
CA GLY A 142 5.93 -3.43 -21.72
C GLY A 142 4.85 -3.62 -20.65
N LEU A 143 3.80 -4.37 -20.99
CA LEU A 143 2.64 -4.55 -20.11
C LEU A 143 2.91 -5.63 -19.05
N GLN A 144 2.79 -5.27 -17.79
CA GLN A 144 3.05 -6.17 -16.66
C GLN A 144 1.86 -6.14 -15.70
N MET A 145 1.01 -7.16 -15.75
CA MET A 145 -0.23 -7.18 -14.95
C MET A 145 -0.01 -7.60 -13.50
N ASP A 146 1.12 -8.21 -13.16
CA ASP A 146 1.48 -8.53 -11.78
C ASP A 146 2.07 -7.29 -11.09
N PRO A 147 1.36 -6.65 -10.13
CA PRO A 147 1.86 -5.45 -9.49
C PRO A 147 3.06 -5.71 -8.56
N ILE A 148 3.29 -6.97 -8.14
CA ILE A 148 4.47 -7.38 -7.38
C ILE A 148 5.60 -7.78 -8.32
N GLY A 149 5.30 -8.59 -9.34
CA GLY A 149 6.28 -9.10 -10.29
C GLY A 149 6.82 -8.08 -11.30
N ALA A 150 6.14 -6.94 -11.46
CA ALA A 150 6.55 -5.88 -12.38
C ALA A 150 7.97 -5.37 -12.11
N ASP A 151 8.72 -5.05 -13.16
CA ASP A 151 10.03 -4.40 -13.05
C ASP A 151 9.89 -2.99 -12.43
N GLY A 152 8.77 -2.33 -12.70
CA GLY A 152 8.40 -1.07 -12.07
C GLY A 152 7.74 -1.26 -10.69
N ASN A 153 6.82 -0.35 -10.40
CA ASN A 153 5.90 -0.44 -9.26
C ASN A 153 6.56 -0.68 -7.88
N LEU A 154 7.83 -0.27 -7.70
CA LEU A 154 8.60 -0.49 -6.48
C LEU A 154 7.89 0.04 -5.23
N PHE A 155 7.16 1.14 -5.36
CA PHE A 155 6.37 1.69 -4.27
C PHE A 155 5.33 0.68 -3.78
N PHE A 156 4.65 -0.05 -4.67
CA PHE A 156 3.55 -0.93 -4.28
C PHE A 156 4.09 -2.12 -3.50
N LYS A 157 5.01 -2.87 -4.10
CA LYS A 157 5.60 -4.06 -3.47
C LYS A 157 6.48 -3.74 -2.26
N GLY A 158 7.21 -2.63 -2.28
CA GLY A 158 7.99 -2.19 -1.11
C GLY A 158 7.11 -1.81 0.08
N TRP A 159 6.00 -1.12 -0.16
CA TRP A 159 5.06 -0.76 0.90
C TRP A 159 4.28 -1.95 1.41
N PHE A 160 3.88 -2.86 0.53
CA PHE A 160 3.24 -4.11 0.92
C PHE A 160 4.17 -4.97 1.78
N LEU A 161 5.43 -5.11 1.39
CA LEU A 161 6.43 -5.86 2.15
C LEU A 161 6.61 -5.29 3.57
N MET A 162 6.64 -3.97 3.71
CA MET A 162 6.69 -3.32 5.01
C MET A 162 5.43 -3.60 5.86
N MET A 163 4.24 -3.60 5.27
CA MET A 163 3.00 -3.96 5.98
C MET A 163 2.98 -5.43 6.43
N LEU A 164 3.47 -6.35 5.59
CA LEU A 164 3.64 -7.76 5.93
C LEU A 164 4.60 -7.92 7.11
N GLY A 165 5.72 -7.18 7.09
CA GLY A 165 6.67 -7.09 8.20
C GLY A 165 6.03 -6.54 9.48
N PHE A 166 5.18 -5.51 9.39
CA PHE A 166 4.44 -5.00 10.55
C PHE A 166 3.51 -6.05 11.16
N TYR A 167 2.78 -6.82 10.34
CA TYR A 167 1.94 -7.89 10.85
C TYR A 167 2.77 -8.90 11.64
N LEU A 168 3.80 -9.46 11.00
CA LEU A 168 4.68 -10.45 11.64
C LEU A 168 5.32 -9.90 12.92
N TYR A 169 5.79 -8.65 12.90
CA TYR A 169 6.38 -7.99 14.06
C TYR A 169 5.41 -7.87 15.24
N VAL A 170 4.16 -7.46 14.96
CA VAL A 170 3.15 -7.20 15.98
C VAL A 170 2.59 -8.50 16.55
N THR A 171 2.29 -9.48 15.69
CA THR A 171 1.53 -10.68 16.06
C THR A 171 2.41 -11.89 16.33
N GLY A 172 3.61 -11.95 15.73
CA GLY A 172 4.42 -13.17 15.68
C GLY A 172 3.83 -14.27 14.80
N ASP A 173 2.77 -13.98 14.04
CA ASP A 173 2.05 -14.94 13.20
C ASP A 173 2.58 -14.91 11.76
N GLU A 174 3.00 -16.07 11.27
CA GLU A 174 3.60 -16.28 9.97
C GLU A 174 2.59 -16.58 8.86
N LYS A 175 1.27 -16.49 9.10
CA LYS A 175 0.26 -16.86 8.08
C LYS A 175 0.43 -16.16 6.72
N TRP A 176 0.95 -14.94 6.70
CA TRP A 176 1.19 -14.20 5.45
C TRP A 176 2.48 -14.64 4.73
N ASN A 177 3.19 -15.63 5.28
CA ASN A 177 4.23 -16.37 4.59
C ASN A 177 3.70 -17.64 3.91
N GLU A 178 2.46 -18.06 4.20
CA GLU A 178 1.75 -19.00 3.35
C GLU A 178 1.35 -18.33 2.03
N PRO A 179 1.14 -19.10 0.95
CA PRO A 179 0.74 -18.54 -0.34
C PRO A 179 -0.60 -17.79 -0.27
N PHE A 180 -0.66 -16.60 -0.88
CA PHE A 180 -1.87 -15.79 -1.04
C PHE A 180 -1.93 -15.16 -2.43
N ASP A 181 -3.15 -14.83 -2.87
CA ASP A 181 -3.40 -14.31 -4.21
C ASP A 181 -3.55 -12.79 -4.24
N MET A 182 -2.85 -12.17 -5.19
CA MET A 182 -2.93 -10.76 -5.54
C MET A 182 -3.97 -10.50 -6.64
N VAL A 183 -4.55 -9.30 -6.62
CA VAL A 183 -5.55 -8.72 -7.54
C VAL A 183 -6.91 -9.43 -7.51
N ARG A 184 -6.91 -10.77 -7.61
CA ARG A 184 -8.09 -11.66 -7.51
C ARG A 184 -9.24 -11.27 -8.45
N ASP A 185 -8.93 -10.84 -9.66
CA ASP A 185 -9.94 -10.49 -10.68
C ASP A 185 -10.24 -11.61 -11.68
N GLY A 186 -9.70 -12.81 -11.44
CA GLY A 186 -9.85 -13.99 -12.29
C GLY A 186 -8.80 -14.05 -13.41
N GLU A 187 -8.72 -13.01 -14.25
CA GLU A 187 -7.79 -12.98 -15.38
C GLU A 187 -6.33 -12.76 -14.95
N ASN A 188 -6.12 -11.89 -13.96
CA ASN A 188 -4.81 -11.44 -13.51
C ASN A 188 -4.63 -11.79 -12.02
N THR A 189 -4.58 -13.08 -11.70
CA THR A 189 -4.35 -13.56 -10.33
C THR A 189 -2.93 -14.09 -10.19
N PHE A 190 -2.18 -13.56 -9.20
CA PHE A 190 -0.77 -13.89 -8.99
C PHE A 190 -0.53 -14.32 -7.55
N THR A 191 0.12 -15.47 -7.35
CA THR A 191 0.34 -16.03 -6.02
C THR A 191 1.72 -15.63 -5.49
N TRP A 192 1.74 -15.12 -4.27
CA TRP A 192 2.95 -14.67 -3.59
C TRP A 192 2.93 -15.11 -2.12
N SER A 193 4.06 -14.92 -1.45
CA SER A 193 4.21 -15.04 0.00
C SER A 193 5.15 -13.94 0.50
N HIS A 194 5.14 -13.65 1.81
CA HIS A 194 6.04 -12.65 2.37
C HIS A 194 7.52 -12.84 1.95
N THR A 195 8.04 -14.06 2.08
CA THR A 195 9.44 -14.36 1.71
C THR A 195 9.68 -14.22 0.20
N THR A 196 8.78 -14.71 -0.64
CA THR A 196 8.99 -14.66 -2.11
C THR A 196 8.95 -13.24 -2.67
N ILE A 197 8.18 -12.34 -2.05
CA ILE A 197 8.18 -10.90 -2.38
C ILE A 197 9.54 -10.27 -2.00
N ALA A 198 10.05 -10.59 -0.80
CA ALA A 198 11.34 -10.08 -0.34
C ALA A 198 12.49 -10.57 -1.26
N ASP A 199 12.48 -11.85 -1.61
CA ASP A 199 13.46 -12.45 -2.51
C ASP A 199 13.39 -11.84 -3.91
N HIS A 200 12.18 -11.62 -4.44
CA HIS A 200 12.00 -10.95 -5.73
C HIS A 200 12.60 -9.54 -5.73
N LEU A 201 12.33 -8.74 -4.70
CA LEU A 201 12.89 -7.40 -4.55
C LEU A 201 14.42 -7.41 -4.39
N SER A 202 14.95 -8.32 -3.60
CA SER A 202 16.40 -8.49 -3.41
C SER A 202 17.10 -8.89 -4.71
N LEU A 203 16.50 -9.83 -5.45
CA LEU A 203 17.01 -10.29 -6.73
C LEU A 203 16.94 -9.18 -7.79
N GLN A 204 15.86 -8.41 -7.80
CA GLN A 204 15.73 -7.26 -8.69
C GLN A 204 16.82 -6.23 -8.41
N TRP A 205 17.01 -5.86 -7.14
CA TRP A 205 18.04 -4.91 -6.72
C TRP A 205 19.45 -5.35 -7.13
N SER A 206 19.82 -6.60 -6.82
CA SER A 206 21.16 -7.15 -7.13
C SER A 206 21.48 -7.26 -8.63
N ARG A 207 20.47 -7.27 -9.50
CA ARG A 207 20.63 -7.37 -10.96
C ARG A 207 20.70 -6.01 -11.66
N THR A 208 20.40 -4.91 -10.97
CA THR A 208 20.38 -3.56 -11.55
C THR A 208 21.67 -2.80 -11.25
N ALA A 209 22.09 -1.93 -12.17
CA ALA A 209 23.34 -1.19 -12.04
C ALA A 209 23.29 -0.18 -10.87
N GLU A 210 22.09 0.27 -10.53
CA GLU A 210 21.76 1.19 -9.44
C GLU A 210 21.72 0.49 -8.07
N GLY A 211 21.77 -0.85 -8.04
CA GLY A 211 21.79 -1.65 -6.83
C GLY A 211 23.13 -1.61 -6.08
N CYS A 212 23.11 -2.00 -4.80
CA CYS A 212 24.33 -2.21 -4.01
C CYS A 212 25.06 -3.46 -4.53
N GLN A 213 26.23 -3.28 -5.12
CA GLN A 213 27.16 -4.34 -5.50
C GLN A 213 28.02 -4.80 -4.32
#